data_AF-A6NQY0-F1
#
_entry.id   AF-A6NQY0-F1
#
_cell.length_a   1.000
_cell.length_b   1.000
_cell.length_c   1.000
_cell.angle_alpha   90.00
_cell.angle_beta   90.00
_cell.angle_gamma   90.00
#
_symmetry.space_group_name_H-M   'P 1'
#
loop_
_entity.id
_entity.type
_entity.pdbx_description
1 polymer ?
#
loop_
_entity_poly.entity_id
_entity_poly.type
_entity_poly.pdbx_seq_one_letter_code
_entity_poly.pdbx_strand_id
1 'polypeptide(L)'
;MVGFTDKPLSGRSEDIFAVGKYINGLSSFILECDTPMTVAVQGDWGSGKTSFMMLIQEALGEKVLPVWFNTWQFSQFNLGDRLPLLLVSRLIDSLGLKGIQTDSIKSSLRTLGGVLFRVGLSAASTVTGLDVAGAAEEAMSSGEEDVTEAISTLKDRFQDCVKKALEEANKKTQNSDGPEKDRVVFFVDDLDRLEPARAVELLEVLKLFLDCDKCVFLLAIDYSVVSQGIRQKYGESLGVDKGRSFFDKIIQLPFKMPVAHYKIGNFIQAAMEQMHLSVNDAAPYVSLIQTSIGYNPRGMKRLLNAFLLLQRIHSDEQLDQEHEKRLLFAVLCLQLSYEEVYNFVVRSSGQLTPEFFNQLTQPAQILAELSGEDADDETEEETDPLFHALFQQWELDDSANVNRIADFMKSFRDALATTDGKLTQDDLKLLENILNFSATTTAETDASPSRTFASNGRTGKGIRYKTQHDKVATYYKISEPIISNPPGWNKSKLEAFRLFGQEVPVHIYSVMLSRVLDLLYQKNPQRFREIHANPAAHDLLSLFGCKRNSSHTVRVPNAGVDVEVNSSCNEKIIGLQKMMTAMGYNPDDLELKVRLAHYVE
;
A
#
# COMPACT_ATOMS: atom_id res chain seq x y z
N MET A 1 4.58 22.12 -23.38
CA MET A 1 3.92 20.80 -23.54
C MET A 1 2.60 20.83 -22.76
N VAL A 2 1.56 20.08 -23.15
CA VAL A 2 0.17 20.27 -22.64
C VAL A 2 -0.18 19.41 -21.40
N GLY A 3 0.70 18.51 -20.97
CA GLY A 3 0.54 17.71 -19.76
C GLY A 3 1.65 16.66 -19.61
N PHE A 4 1.92 16.22 -18.39
CA PHE A 4 2.92 15.20 -18.06
C PHE A 4 2.34 13.81 -18.29
N THR A 5 2.91 13.09 -19.26
CA THR A 5 2.46 11.72 -19.51
C THR A 5 3.04 10.73 -18.49
N ASP A 6 2.21 9.80 -18.04
CA ASP A 6 2.64 8.64 -17.24
C ASP A 6 3.21 7.56 -18.15
N LYS A 7 4.30 7.92 -18.86
CA LYS A 7 5.12 6.99 -19.64
C LYS A 7 6.45 6.75 -18.92
N PRO A 8 7.00 5.53 -19.05
CA PRO A 8 8.39 5.27 -18.68
C PRO A 8 9.34 6.22 -19.41
N LEU A 9 10.50 6.48 -18.80
CA LEU A 9 11.55 7.30 -19.42
C LEU A 9 12.05 6.65 -20.71
N SER A 10 12.26 7.46 -21.75
CA SER A 10 12.73 6.97 -23.04
C SER A 10 14.26 6.92 -23.17
N GLY A 11 14.97 7.62 -22.26
CA GLY A 11 16.42 7.49 -22.12
C GLY A 11 17.03 8.35 -21.01
N ARG A 12 18.36 8.23 -20.83
CA ARG A 12 19.12 8.92 -19.77
C ARG A 12 19.02 10.44 -19.77
N SER A 13 18.79 11.06 -20.93
CA SER A 13 18.57 12.52 -21.04
C SER A 13 17.32 13.01 -20.30
N GLU A 14 16.43 12.10 -19.93
CA GLU A 14 15.19 12.38 -19.21
C GLU A 14 15.29 12.02 -17.71
N ASP A 15 16.48 11.69 -17.17
CA ASP A 15 16.69 11.34 -15.75
C ASP A 15 16.60 12.58 -14.83
N ILE A 16 15.40 13.13 -14.74
CA ILE A 16 15.07 14.30 -13.92
C ILE A 16 15.23 13.99 -12.43
N PHE A 17 15.11 12.72 -12.02
CA PHE A 17 15.24 12.30 -10.62
C PHE A 17 16.67 12.01 -10.19
N ALA A 18 17.65 12.12 -11.09
CA ALA A 18 19.08 11.91 -10.87
C ALA A 18 19.41 10.52 -10.29
N VAL A 19 18.83 9.46 -10.85
CA VAL A 19 19.09 8.07 -10.46
C VAL A 19 20.34 7.46 -11.11
N GLY A 20 21.04 8.20 -11.99
CA GLY A 20 22.19 7.72 -12.76
C GLY A 20 23.26 6.96 -11.98
N LYS A 21 23.58 7.34 -10.73
CA LYS A 21 24.55 6.59 -9.90
C LYS A 21 24.11 5.15 -9.61
N TYR A 22 22.81 4.94 -9.38
CA TYR A 22 22.24 3.63 -9.10
C TYR A 22 22.13 2.80 -10.38
N ILE A 23 21.77 3.44 -11.49
CA ILE A 23 21.76 2.81 -12.82
C ILE A 23 23.16 2.32 -13.16
N ASN A 24 24.18 3.15 -13.00
CA ASN A 24 25.57 2.78 -13.29
C ASN A 24 26.03 1.63 -12.38
N GLY A 25 25.80 1.72 -11.06
CA GLY A 25 26.20 0.68 -10.12
C GLY A 25 25.56 -0.68 -10.43
N LEU A 26 24.24 -0.71 -10.67
CA LEU A 26 23.56 -1.96 -10.96
C LEU A 26 23.89 -2.50 -12.37
N SER A 27 24.10 -1.62 -13.35
CA SER A 27 24.51 -2.03 -14.70
C SER A 27 25.93 -2.62 -14.69
N SER A 28 26.88 -2.01 -13.99
CA SER A 28 28.22 -2.56 -13.79
C SER A 28 28.16 -3.92 -13.09
N PHE A 29 27.37 -4.03 -12.01
CA PHE A 29 27.15 -5.32 -11.35
C PHE A 29 26.61 -6.39 -12.32
N ILE A 30 25.57 -6.08 -13.11
CA ILE A 30 24.98 -7.01 -14.09
C ILE A 30 26.00 -7.43 -15.16
N LEU A 31 26.97 -6.57 -15.51
CA LEU A 31 28.05 -6.85 -16.48
C LEU A 31 29.23 -7.61 -15.89
N GLU A 32 29.35 -7.69 -14.57
CA GLU A 32 30.52 -8.29 -13.89
C GLU A 32 30.16 -9.52 -13.05
N CYS A 33 28.89 -9.68 -12.66
CA CYS A 33 28.45 -10.80 -11.84
C CYS A 33 28.59 -12.15 -12.54
N ASP A 34 28.85 -13.19 -11.75
CA ASP A 34 28.68 -14.57 -12.20
C ASP A 34 27.20 -14.83 -12.55
N THR A 35 27.00 -15.72 -13.52
CA THR A 35 25.66 -16.19 -13.92
C THR A 35 25.47 -17.65 -13.52
N PRO A 36 24.27 -18.09 -13.15
CA PRO A 36 23.00 -17.35 -13.17
C PRO A 36 22.83 -16.34 -12.04
N MET A 37 22.17 -15.20 -12.33
CA MET A 37 21.87 -14.17 -11.33
C MET A 37 20.40 -13.74 -11.40
N THR A 38 19.74 -13.58 -10.25
CA THR A 38 18.37 -13.04 -10.17
C THR A 38 18.33 -11.82 -9.27
N VAL A 39 17.95 -10.69 -9.85
CA VAL A 39 17.88 -9.37 -9.22
C VAL A 39 16.43 -8.91 -9.19
N ALA A 40 15.93 -8.52 -8.02
CA ALA A 40 14.61 -7.88 -7.90
C ALA A 40 14.75 -6.37 -7.82
N VAL A 41 14.02 -5.64 -8.67
CA VAL A 41 13.79 -4.19 -8.52
C VAL A 41 12.50 -4.00 -7.73
N GLN A 42 12.64 -3.63 -6.46
CA GLN A 42 11.55 -3.52 -5.50
C GLN A 42 11.13 -2.08 -5.26
N GLY A 43 9.84 -1.81 -5.24
CA GLY A 43 9.30 -0.52 -4.83
C GLY A 43 7.81 -0.43 -5.06
N ASP A 44 7.17 0.53 -4.41
CA ASP A 44 5.72 0.71 -4.46
C ASP A 44 5.24 1.04 -5.88
N TRP A 45 3.92 0.95 -6.05
CA TRP A 45 3.26 1.35 -7.28
C TRP A 45 3.61 2.81 -7.64
N GLY A 46 4.01 3.04 -8.88
CA GLY A 46 4.33 4.39 -9.38
C GLY A 46 5.73 4.89 -9.01
N SER A 47 6.55 4.11 -8.29
CA SER A 47 7.94 4.46 -7.91
C SER A 47 8.91 4.58 -9.10
N GLY A 48 8.53 4.11 -10.30
CA GLY A 48 9.33 4.22 -11.52
C GLY A 48 10.13 2.98 -11.89
N LYS A 49 9.77 1.78 -11.38
CA LYS A 49 10.46 0.50 -11.66
C LYS A 49 10.70 0.25 -13.16
N THR A 50 9.67 0.39 -14.00
CA THR A 50 9.78 0.24 -15.47
C THR A 50 10.78 1.24 -16.07
N SER A 51 10.71 2.53 -15.70
CA SER A 51 11.67 3.54 -16.16
C SER A 51 13.11 3.18 -15.73
N PHE A 52 13.27 2.69 -14.51
CA PHE A 52 14.56 2.27 -13.97
C PHE A 52 15.14 1.09 -14.75
N MET A 53 14.32 0.09 -15.08
CA MET A 53 14.72 -1.05 -15.91
C MET A 53 15.07 -0.62 -17.34
N MET A 54 14.33 0.32 -17.94
CA MET A 54 14.67 0.86 -19.27
C MET A 54 16.01 1.60 -19.27
N LEU A 55 16.28 2.40 -18.24
CA LEU A 55 17.56 3.09 -18.08
C LEU A 55 18.73 2.10 -17.87
N ILE A 56 18.50 0.99 -17.18
CA ILE A 56 19.48 -0.10 -17.07
C ILE A 56 19.70 -0.76 -18.43
N GLN A 57 18.63 -1.09 -19.16
CA GLN A 57 18.75 -1.68 -20.50
C GLN A 57 19.57 -0.78 -21.43
N GLU A 58 19.29 0.52 -21.44
CA GLU A 58 20.07 1.52 -22.20
C GLU A 58 21.54 1.54 -21.76
N ALA A 59 21.80 1.51 -20.44
CA ALA A 59 23.14 1.50 -19.87
C ALA A 59 23.97 0.26 -20.21
N LEU A 60 23.31 -0.91 -20.28
CA LEU A 60 23.94 -2.16 -20.71
C LEU A 60 24.26 -2.13 -22.22
N GLY A 61 23.40 -1.48 -23.01
CA GLY A 61 23.59 -1.27 -24.43
C GLY A 61 23.82 -2.59 -25.18
N GLU A 62 24.81 -2.60 -26.08
CA GLU A 62 25.13 -3.77 -26.91
C GLU A 62 26.00 -4.84 -26.22
N LYS A 63 26.37 -4.65 -24.95
CA LYS A 63 27.24 -5.58 -24.20
C LYS A 63 26.55 -6.86 -23.77
N VAL A 64 25.22 -6.88 -23.81
CA VAL A 64 24.40 -8.03 -23.44
C VAL A 64 23.37 -8.32 -24.53
N LEU A 65 22.70 -9.47 -24.46
CA LEU A 65 21.46 -9.71 -25.21
C LEU A 65 20.25 -9.39 -24.31
N PRO A 66 19.59 -8.23 -24.46
CA PRO A 66 18.42 -7.90 -23.65
C PRO A 66 17.17 -8.62 -24.19
N VAL A 67 16.38 -9.19 -23.28
CA VAL A 67 15.08 -9.80 -23.57
C VAL A 67 14.03 -9.14 -22.68
N TRP A 68 13.10 -8.41 -23.27
CA TRP A 68 12.03 -7.76 -22.50
C TRP A 68 10.77 -8.62 -22.45
N PHE A 69 10.16 -8.64 -21.27
CA PHE A 69 8.97 -9.40 -21.00
C PHE A 69 8.02 -8.63 -20.08
N ASN A 70 6.87 -8.23 -20.60
CA ASN A 70 5.84 -7.54 -19.82
C ASN A 70 4.71 -8.52 -19.49
N THR A 71 4.45 -8.73 -18.19
CA THR A 71 3.50 -9.73 -17.72
C THR A 71 2.04 -9.27 -17.75
N TRP A 72 1.79 -7.96 -17.72
CA TRP A 72 0.44 -7.38 -17.71
C TRP A 72 -0.35 -7.65 -19.00
N GLN A 73 0.33 -7.79 -20.14
CA GLN A 73 -0.34 -8.14 -21.41
C GLN A 73 -1.09 -9.48 -21.34
N PHE A 74 -0.74 -10.33 -20.38
CA PHE A 74 -1.32 -11.65 -20.21
C PHE A 74 -2.41 -11.71 -19.13
N SER A 75 -2.55 -10.70 -18.26
CA SER A 75 -3.67 -10.63 -17.31
C SER A 75 -4.99 -10.20 -17.97
N GLN A 76 -4.92 -9.51 -19.11
CA GLN A 76 -6.10 -9.05 -19.84
C GLN A 76 -6.90 -10.17 -20.52
N PHE A 77 -6.26 -11.30 -20.76
CA PHE A 77 -6.89 -12.47 -21.35
C PHE A 77 -7.20 -13.44 -20.21
N ASN A 78 -8.42 -13.96 -20.13
CA ASN A 78 -8.78 -15.08 -19.23
C ASN A 78 -8.03 -16.35 -19.66
N LEU A 79 -6.70 -16.36 -19.50
CA LEU A 79 -5.80 -17.44 -19.92
C LEU A 79 -5.88 -18.64 -18.97
N GLY A 80 -6.70 -18.54 -17.92
CA GLY A 80 -6.89 -19.59 -16.91
C GLY A 80 -5.54 -20.13 -16.44
N ASP A 81 -5.44 -21.45 -16.38
CA ASP A 81 -4.28 -22.14 -15.81
C ASP A 81 -3.12 -22.32 -16.80
N ARG A 82 -3.22 -21.74 -18.01
CA ARG A 82 -2.18 -21.82 -19.04
C ARG A 82 -1.21 -20.64 -19.03
N LEU A 83 -1.48 -19.63 -18.21
CA LEU A 83 -0.69 -18.41 -18.14
C LEU A 83 0.81 -18.72 -17.97
N PRO A 84 1.28 -19.47 -16.95
CA PRO A 84 2.73 -19.69 -16.77
C PRO A 84 3.40 -20.38 -17.97
N LEU A 85 2.72 -21.31 -18.63
CA LEU A 85 3.27 -22.03 -19.79
C LEU A 85 3.39 -21.14 -21.03
N LEU A 86 2.38 -20.31 -21.27
CA LEU A 86 2.42 -19.32 -22.36
C LEU A 86 3.56 -18.33 -22.15
N LEU A 87 3.82 -17.95 -20.89
CA LEU A 87 4.89 -17.04 -20.53
C LEU A 87 6.27 -17.64 -20.81
N VAL A 88 6.51 -18.90 -20.45
CA VAL A 88 7.76 -19.61 -20.79
C VAL A 88 7.94 -19.73 -22.30
N SER A 89 6.88 -20.12 -23.02
CA SER A 89 6.92 -20.19 -24.48
C SER A 89 7.30 -18.84 -25.09
N ARG A 90 6.77 -17.74 -24.53
CA ARG A 90 7.09 -16.39 -24.98
C ARG A 90 8.50 -15.95 -24.63
N LEU A 91 9.04 -16.31 -23.47
CA LEU A 91 10.45 -16.05 -23.14
C LEU A 91 11.39 -16.73 -24.15
N ILE A 92 11.06 -17.95 -24.55
CA ILE A 92 11.80 -18.71 -25.56
C ILE A 92 11.64 -18.07 -26.95
N ASP A 93 10.42 -17.69 -27.34
CA ASP A 93 10.16 -17.01 -28.61
C ASP A 93 10.91 -15.65 -28.68
N SER A 94 10.97 -14.92 -27.56
CA SER A 94 11.63 -13.61 -27.46
C SER A 94 13.16 -13.69 -27.59
N LEU A 95 13.76 -14.87 -27.47
CA LEU A 95 15.17 -15.08 -27.83
C LEU A 95 15.42 -14.99 -29.36
N GLY A 96 14.37 -14.89 -30.17
CA GLY A 96 14.48 -14.52 -31.59
C GLY A 96 14.96 -15.64 -32.52
N LEU A 97 14.98 -16.88 -32.03
CA LEU A 97 15.48 -18.05 -32.75
C LEU A 97 14.43 -18.54 -33.76
N LYS A 98 14.56 -18.10 -35.02
CA LYS A 98 13.73 -18.61 -36.12
C LYS A 98 14.12 -20.06 -36.44
N GLY A 99 13.16 -21.00 -36.35
CA GLY A 99 13.33 -22.36 -36.85
C GLY A 99 13.64 -23.44 -35.80
N ILE A 100 13.63 -23.11 -34.50
CA ILE A 100 13.61 -24.15 -33.46
C ILE A 100 12.24 -24.83 -33.47
N GLN A 101 12.21 -26.17 -33.53
CA GLN A 101 11.00 -26.96 -33.36
C GLN A 101 10.48 -26.77 -31.92
N THR A 102 9.68 -25.73 -31.72
CA THR A 102 9.01 -25.42 -30.45
C THR A 102 7.97 -26.46 -30.05
N ASP A 103 7.64 -27.40 -30.94
CA ASP A 103 6.63 -28.44 -30.68
C ASP A 103 6.99 -29.33 -29.49
N SER A 104 8.28 -29.63 -29.32
CA SER A 104 8.68 -30.45 -28.19
C SER A 104 8.78 -29.65 -26.88
N ILE A 105 9.13 -28.35 -26.92
CA ILE A 105 9.03 -27.43 -25.76
C ILE A 105 7.56 -27.28 -25.33
N LYS A 106 6.66 -27.10 -26.29
CA LYS A 106 5.21 -27.07 -26.08
C LYS A 106 4.70 -28.40 -25.51
N SER A 107 5.28 -29.53 -25.92
CA SER A 107 4.92 -30.85 -25.36
C SER A 107 5.35 -31.00 -23.91
N SER A 108 6.59 -30.64 -23.56
CA SER A 108 7.08 -30.65 -22.18
C SER A 108 6.29 -29.68 -21.29
N LEU A 109 5.98 -28.48 -21.81
CA LEU A 109 5.13 -27.52 -21.12
C LEU A 109 3.71 -28.05 -20.88
N ARG A 110 3.11 -28.78 -21.83
CA ARG A 110 1.79 -29.41 -21.61
C ARG A 110 1.84 -30.49 -20.54
N THR A 111 2.87 -31.34 -20.54
CA THR A 111 3.07 -32.38 -19.51
C THR A 111 3.21 -31.75 -18.14
N LEU A 112 4.01 -30.67 -18.02
CA LEU A 112 4.18 -29.94 -16.76
C LEU A 112 2.93 -29.19 -16.31
N GLY A 113 2.17 -28.58 -17.22
CA GLY A 113 0.89 -27.94 -16.90
C GLY A 113 -0.13 -28.90 -16.31
N GLY A 114 -0.19 -30.13 -16.83
CA GLY A 114 -1.05 -31.18 -16.32
C GLY A 114 -0.69 -31.63 -14.89
N VAL A 115 0.56 -31.45 -14.47
CA VAL A 115 1.09 -31.92 -13.18
C VAL A 115 1.24 -30.82 -12.14
N LEU A 116 1.72 -29.63 -12.49
CA LEU A 116 1.72 -28.47 -11.58
C LEU A 116 0.31 -28.18 -11.05
N PHE A 117 -0.72 -28.40 -11.87
CA PHE A 117 -2.12 -28.25 -11.48
C PHE A 117 -2.61 -29.36 -10.51
N ARG A 118 -2.06 -30.59 -10.60
CA ARG A 118 -2.39 -31.70 -9.70
C ARG A 118 -1.65 -31.62 -8.36
N VAL A 119 -0.42 -31.12 -8.37
CA VAL A 119 0.41 -30.93 -7.17
C VAL A 119 0.03 -29.65 -6.41
N GLY A 120 -0.41 -28.60 -7.11
CA GLY A 120 -0.88 -27.34 -6.49
C GLY A 120 -2.12 -27.51 -5.59
N LEU A 121 -2.97 -28.51 -5.86
CA LEU A 121 -4.06 -28.91 -4.97
C LEU A 121 -3.59 -29.72 -3.74
N SER A 122 -2.40 -30.30 -3.77
CA SER A 122 -1.94 -31.29 -2.80
C SER A 122 -0.84 -30.78 -1.87
N ALA A 123 -0.09 -29.73 -2.25
CA ALA A 123 0.88 -29.07 -1.37
C ALA A 123 0.25 -28.36 -0.14
N ALA A 124 -1.08 -28.22 -0.13
CA ALA A 124 -1.85 -27.74 1.02
C ALA A 124 -1.98 -28.78 2.16
N SER A 125 -1.57 -30.04 1.94
CA SER A 125 -1.83 -31.14 2.91
C SER A 125 -0.64 -31.51 3.81
N THR A 126 0.57 -30.99 3.61
CA THR A 126 1.72 -31.36 4.46
C THR A 126 1.70 -30.74 5.87
N VAL A 127 0.60 -30.12 6.31
CA VAL A 127 0.48 -29.50 7.65
C VAL A 127 -0.73 -30.00 8.45
N THR A 128 -1.62 -30.82 7.88
CA THR A 128 -2.66 -31.52 8.65
C THR A 128 -2.35 -33.01 8.61
N GLY A 129 -2.08 -33.62 9.77
CA GLY A 129 -1.73 -35.04 9.92
C GLY A 129 -2.87 -36.03 9.60
N LEU A 130 -3.67 -35.75 8.57
CA LEU A 130 -4.52 -36.72 7.91
C LEU A 130 -3.71 -37.38 6.80
N ASP A 131 -3.92 -38.68 6.59
CA ASP A 131 -3.21 -39.58 5.70
C ASP A 131 -3.05 -39.04 4.26
N VAL A 132 -1.98 -38.25 4.03
CA VAL A 132 -1.55 -37.75 2.71
C VAL A 132 -0.86 -38.86 1.91
N ALA A 133 -0.42 -39.93 2.57
CA ALA A 133 0.27 -41.04 1.92
C ALA A 133 -0.58 -41.65 0.80
N GLY A 134 -1.85 -42.00 1.05
CA GLY A 134 -2.68 -42.69 0.05
C GLY A 134 -3.02 -41.87 -1.21
N ALA A 135 -3.28 -40.57 -1.08
CA ALA A 135 -3.62 -39.71 -2.22
C ALA A 135 -2.38 -39.19 -2.98
N ALA A 136 -1.26 -39.01 -2.27
CA ALA A 136 0.03 -38.76 -2.90
C ALA A 136 0.52 -40.01 -3.63
N GLU A 137 0.37 -41.19 -3.05
CA GLU A 137 0.80 -42.49 -3.62
C GLU A 137 -0.05 -42.91 -4.85
N GLU A 138 -1.35 -42.58 -4.89
CA GLU A 138 -2.19 -42.74 -6.10
C GLU A 138 -1.87 -41.71 -7.21
N ALA A 139 -1.42 -40.50 -6.87
CA ALA A 139 -1.02 -39.48 -7.85
C ALA A 139 0.45 -39.62 -8.32
N MET A 140 1.32 -40.22 -7.48
CA MET A 140 2.76 -40.39 -7.69
C MET A 140 3.10 -41.74 -8.37
N SER A 141 2.24 -42.76 -8.30
CA SER A 141 2.56 -44.10 -8.84
C SER A 141 2.48 -44.24 -10.36
N SER A 142 2.04 -43.21 -11.10
CA SER A 142 1.97 -43.26 -12.57
C SER A 142 2.34 -41.92 -13.26
N GLY A 143 3.46 -41.29 -12.86
CA GLY A 143 3.89 -40.06 -13.55
C GLY A 143 5.10 -39.30 -13.02
N GLU A 144 5.78 -39.73 -11.94
CA GLU A 144 6.95 -39.00 -11.43
C GLU A 144 8.14 -39.00 -12.39
N GLU A 145 8.46 -40.15 -13.02
CA GLU A 145 9.55 -40.24 -14.00
C GLU A 145 9.31 -39.33 -15.22
N ASP A 146 8.09 -39.31 -15.76
CA ASP A 146 7.70 -38.48 -16.91
C ASP A 146 7.81 -36.97 -16.60
N VAL A 147 7.54 -36.56 -15.36
CA VAL A 147 7.57 -35.15 -14.95
C VAL A 147 8.99 -34.69 -14.74
N THR A 148 9.82 -35.47 -14.05
CA THR A 148 11.24 -35.15 -13.88
C THR A 148 11.95 -35.08 -15.24
N GLU A 149 11.67 -36.03 -16.14
CA GLU A 149 12.19 -36.01 -17.51
C GLU A 149 11.71 -34.78 -18.29
N ALA A 150 10.44 -34.39 -18.17
CA ALA A 150 9.91 -33.20 -18.80
C ALA A 150 10.55 -31.91 -18.29
N ILE A 151 10.83 -31.80 -16.97
CA ILE A 151 11.55 -30.66 -16.40
C ILE A 151 12.99 -30.60 -16.93
N SER A 152 13.72 -31.72 -16.90
CA SER A 152 15.11 -31.77 -17.39
C SER A 152 15.18 -31.35 -18.86
N THR A 153 14.33 -31.97 -19.70
CA THR A 153 14.25 -31.66 -21.13
C THR A 153 13.95 -30.19 -21.39
N LEU A 154 13.08 -29.58 -20.57
CA LEU A 154 12.74 -28.17 -20.70
C LEU A 154 13.91 -27.25 -20.30
N LYS A 155 14.63 -27.56 -19.23
CA LYS A 155 15.83 -26.84 -18.80
C LYS A 155 16.93 -26.91 -19.86
N ASP A 156 17.25 -28.11 -20.34
CA ASP A 156 18.29 -28.34 -21.34
C ASP A 156 18.02 -27.57 -22.63
N ARG A 157 16.76 -27.56 -23.07
CA ARG A 157 16.36 -26.80 -24.27
C ARG A 157 16.40 -25.31 -24.08
N PHE A 158 15.99 -24.83 -22.91
CA PHE A 158 16.10 -23.41 -22.60
C PHE A 158 17.57 -22.98 -22.61
N GLN A 159 18.46 -23.78 -22.02
CA GLN A 159 19.91 -23.55 -22.04
C GLN A 159 20.48 -23.54 -23.47
N ASP A 160 20.06 -24.48 -24.31
CA ASP A 160 20.44 -24.54 -25.73
C ASP A 160 19.97 -23.31 -26.51
N CYS A 161 18.74 -22.86 -26.24
CA CYS A 161 18.19 -21.64 -26.84
C CYS A 161 19.02 -20.42 -26.44
N VAL A 162 19.33 -20.26 -25.15
CA VAL A 162 20.18 -19.16 -24.66
C VAL A 162 21.56 -19.17 -25.34
N LYS A 163 22.20 -20.34 -25.41
CA LYS A 163 23.51 -20.49 -26.08
C LYS A 163 23.44 -20.08 -27.55
N LYS A 164 22.46 -20.59 -28.29
CA LYS A 164 22.27 -20.26 -29.71
C LYS A 164 21.97 -18.78 -29.92
N ALA A 165 21.15 -18.17 -29.06
CA ALA A 165 20.80 -16.76 -29.16
C ALA A 165 22.03 -15.87 -28.99
N LEU A 166 22.91 -16.18 -28.04
CA LEU A 166 24.19 -15.49 -27.87
C LEU A 166 25.12 -15.71 -29.07
N GLU A 167 25.25 -16.94 -29.56
CA GLU A 167 26.06 -17.23 -30.76
C GLU A 167 25.58 -16.44 -31.99
N GLU A 168 24.26 -16.38 -32.22
CA GLU A 168 23.68 -15.61 -33.32
C GLU A 168 23.84 -14.10 -33.14
N ALA A 169 23.66 -13.60 -31.92
CA ALA A 169 23.87 -12.19 -31.60
C ALA A 169 25.34 -11.80 -31.85
N ASN A 170 26.29 -12.63 -31.41
CA ASN A 170 27.72 -12.39 -31.61
C ASN A 170 28.16 -12.53 -33.07
N LYS A 171 27.57 -13.44 -33.85
CA LYS A 171 27.79 -13.51 -35.31
C LYS A 171 27.39 -12.23 -36.03
N LYS A 172 26.25 -11.62 -35.64
CA LYS A 172 25.83 -10.32 -36.17
C LYS A 172 26.79 -9.22 -35.73
N THR A 173 27.22 -9.27 -34.47
CA THR A 173 28.18 -8.32 -33.93
C THR A 173 29.54 -8.43 -34.62
N GLN A 174 30.06 -9.60 -35.02
CA GLN A 174 31.33 -9.71 -35.76
C GLN A 174 31.37 -8.93 -37.09
N ASN A 175 30.22 -8.55 -37.66
CA ASN A 175 30.13 -7.70 -38.86
C ASN A 175 30.03 -6.19 -38.52
N SER A 176 30.22 -5.82 -37.26
CA SER A 176 30.17 -4.46 -36.70
C SER A 176 31.24 -4.33 -35.58
N ASP A 177 31.78 -3.16 -35.28
CA ASP A 177 32.80 -3.01 -34.20
C ASP A 177 32.21 -3.08 -32.76
N GLY A 178 31.16 -3.88 -32.54
CA GLY A 178 30.48 -3.99 -31.24
C GLY A 178 31.13 -5.00 -30.28
N PRO A 179 30.86 -4.88 -28.96
CA PRO A 179 31.38 -5.82 -27.96
C PRO A 179 30.72 -7.19 -28.05
N GLU A 180 31.49 -8.25 -27.77
CA GLU A 180 30.96 -9.60 -27.63
C GLU A 180 30.01 -9.68 -26.43
N LYS A 181 28.85 -10.33 -26.63
CA LYS A 181 27.83 -10.56 -25.61
C LYS A 181 28.07 -11.91 -24.98
N ASP A 182 28.29 -11.94 -23.67
CA ASP A 182 28.53 -13.18 -22.92
C ASP A 182 27.30 -13.67 -22.14
N ARG A 183 26.28 -12.82 -21.97
CA ARG A 183 25.06 -13.10 -21.19
C ARG A 183 23.77 -12.54 -21.79
N VAL A 184 22.66 -13.17 -21.45
CA VAL A 184 21.30 -12.71 -21.72
C VAL A 184 20.74 -12.05 -20.47
N VAL A 185 20.16 -10.85 -20.62
CA VAL A 185 19.51 -10.14 -19.52
C VAL A 185 18.00 -10.11 -19.76
N PHE A 186 17.26 -10.88 -18.96
CA PHE A 186 15.81 -10.93 -19.00
C PHE A 186 15.22 -9.83 -18.12
N PHE A 187 14.48 -8.91 -18.73
CA PHE A 187 13.74 -7.85 -18.07
C PHE A 187 12.29 -8.29 -17.91
N VAL A 188 11.88 -8.68 -16.71
CA VAL A 188 10.51 -9.11 -16.41
C VAL A 188 9.79 -8.00 -15.64
N ASP A 189 8.81 -7.39 -16.29
CA ASP A 189 8.12 -6.20 -15.78
C ASP A 189 6.63 -6.44 -15.48
N ASP A 190 6.07 -5.56 -14.66
CA ASP A 190 4.66 -5.51 -14.24
C ASP A 190 4.14 -6.79 -13.53
N LEU A 191 5.02 -7.56 -12.87
CA LEU A 191 4.62 -8.76 -12.10
C LEU A 191 3.58 -8.42 -11.03
N ASP A 192 3.72 -7.23 -10.43
CA ASP A 192 2.83 -6.67 -9.42
C ASP A 192 1.47 -6.22 -9.96
N ARG A 193 1.25 -6.25 -11.29
CA ARG A 193 -0.06 -6.01 -11.91
C ARG A 193 -0.85 -7.29 -12.20
N LEU A 194 -0.26 -8.45 -11.96
CA LEU A 194 -1.01 -9.71 -11.98
C LEU A 194 -1.85 -9.82 -10.70
N GLU A 195 -2.92 -10.61 -10.78
CA GLU A 195 -3.63 -11.05 -9.59
C GLU A 195 -2.63 -11.75 -8.65
N PRO A 196 -2.61 -11.47 -7.33
CA PRO A 196 -1.50 -11.86 -6.47
C PRO A 196 -1.19 -13.37 -6.50
N ALA A 197 -2.21 -14.23 -6.51
CA ALA A 197 -2.00 -15.69 -6.64
C ALA A 197 -1.31 -16.07 -7.96
N ARG A 198 -1.71 -15.45 -9.09
CA ARG A 198 -1.08 -15.66 -10.40
C ARG A 198 0.36 -15.16 -10.46
N ALA A 199 0.70 -14.07 -9.76
CA ALA A 199 2.08 -13.60 -9.67
C ALA A 199 3.00 -14.67 -9.04
N VAL A 200 2.52 -15.35 -8.00
CA VAL A 200 3.25 -16.44 -7.33
C VAL A 200 3.39 -17.67 -8.21
N GLU A 201 2.32 -18.08 -8.91
CA GLU A 201 2.38 -19.16 -9.91
C GLU A 201 3.43 -18.89 -10.99
N LEU A 202 3.52 -17.65 -11.46
CA LEU A 202 4.53 -17.26 -12.44
C LEU A 202 5.94 -17.37 -11.87
N LEU A 203 6.19 -16.88 -10.65
CA LEU A 203 7.50 -16.98 -10.01
C LEU A 203 7.92 -18.44 -9.80
N GLU A 204 7.00 -19.34 -9.46
CA GLU A 204 7.26 -20.78 -9.34
C GLU A 204 7.71 -21.41 -10.66
N VAL A 205 7.08 -21.02 -11.78
CA VAL A 205 7.48 -21.53 -13.10
C VAL A 205 8.78 -20.88 -13.58
N LEU A 206 8.98 -19.59 -13.32
CA LEU A 206 10.23 -18.89 -13.63
C LEU A 206 11.42 -19.54 -12.93
N LYS A 207 11.24 -20.04 -11.70
CA LYS A 207 12.26 -20.76 -10.93
C LYS A 207 12.93 -21.89 -11.71
N LEU A 208 12.22 -22.53 -12.65
CA LEU A 208 12.81 -23.58 -13.49
C LEU A 208 13.96 -23.06 -14.37
N PHE A 209 13.97 -21.78 -14.71
CA PHE A 209 14.91 -21.15 -15.63
C PHE A 209 15.91 -20.23 -14.95
N LEU A 210 15.69 -19.90 -13.66
CA LEU A 210 16.57 -19.00 -12.92
C LEU A 210 17.98 -19.57 -12.73
N ASP A 211 18.16 -20.89 -12.84
CA ASP A 211 19.46 -21.57 -12.76
C ASP A 211 20.17 -21.70 -14.14
N CYS A 212 19.67 -21.05 -15.20
CA CYS A 212 20.25 -21.16 -16.54
C CYS A 212 21.57 -20.40 -16.65
N ASP A 213 22.63 -21.06 -17.13
CA ASP A 213 23.92 -20.43 -17.34
C ASP A 213 23.82 -19.28 -18.34
N LYS A 214 24.68 -18.27 -18.14
CA LYS A 214 24.74 -17.04 -18.95
C LYS A 214 23.48 -16.18 -18.90
N CYS A 215 22.66 -16.33 -17.87
CA CYS A 215 21.43 -15.56 -17.70
C CYS A 215 21.46 -14.66 -16.47
N VAL A 216 20.94 -13.44 -16.63
CA VAL A 216 20.59 -12.54 -15.54
C VAL A 216 19.11 -12.20 -15.65
N PHE A 217 18.34 -12.42 -14.58
CA PHE A 217 16.92 -12.08 -14.50
C PHE A 217 16.73 -10.83 -13.66
N LEU A 218 16.27 -9.74 -14.27
CA LEU A 218 15.90 -8.51 -13.60
C LEU A 218 14.37 -8.43 -13.50
N LEU A 219 13.83 -8.59 -12.30
CA LEU A 219 12.40 -8.70 -12.04
C LEU A 219 11.89 -7.42 -11.34
N ALA A 220 10.97 -6.67 -11.96
CA ALA A 220 10.24 -5.61 -11.27
C ALA A 220 9.09 -6.22 -10.48
N ILE A 221 9.13 -6.10 -9.15
CA ILE A 221 8.21 -6.79 -8.25
C ILE A 221 7.94 -5.99 -6.98
N ASP A 222 6.71 -6.09 -6.49
CA ASP A 222 6.32 -5.61 -5.17
C ASP A 222 6.24 -6.78 -4.20
N TYR A 223 6.98 -6.69 -3.09
CA TYR A 223 7.01 -7.73 -2.06
C TYR A 223 5.63 -7.93 -1.40
N SER A 224 4.82 -6.88 -1.30
CA SER A 224 3.48 -6.95 -0.73
C SER A 224 2.56 -7.82 -1.59
N VAL A 225 2.64 -7.70 -2.92
CA VAL A 225 1.86 -8.50 -3.88
C VAL A 225 2.26 -9.98 -3.79
N VAL A 226 3.55 -10.29 -3.71
CA VAL A 226 4.03 -11.67 -3.52
C VAL A 226 3.51 -12.25 -2.20
N SER A 227 3.63 -11.48 -1.12
CA SER A 227 3.18 -11.89 0.21
C SER A 227 1.68 -12.17 0.23
N GLN A 228 0.88 -11.32 -0.42
CA GLN A 228 -0.55 -11.50 -0.56
C GLN A 228 -0.89 -12.74 -1.40
N GLY A 229 -0.18 -12.95 -2.51
CA GLY A 229 -0.38 -14.12 -3.37
C GLY A 229 -0.11 -15.43 -2.65
N ILE A 230 0.93 -15.47 -1.82
CA ILE A 230 1.26 -16.66 -1.02
C ILE A 230 0.15 -16.94 -0.01
N ARG A 231 -0.37 -15.90 0.67
CA ARG A 231 -1.50 -16.05 1.60
C ARG A 231 -2.76 -16.56 0.90
N GLN A 232 -3.08 -16.02 -0.28
CA GLN A 232 -4.26 -16.45 -1.05
C GLN A 232 -4.13 -17.89 -1.54
N LYS A 233 -2.95 -18.28 -2.03
CA LYS A 233 -2.72 -19.59 -2.62
C LYS A 233 -2.56 -20.71 -1.58
N TYR A 234 -1.94 -20.42 -0.44
CA TYR A 234 -1.57 -21.43 0.56
C TYR A 234 -2.34 -21.31 1.89
N GLY A 235 -3.19 -20.30 2.05
CA GLY A 235 -4.05 -20.10 3.24
C GLY A 235 -3.40 -19.26 4.36
N GLU A 236 -4.22 -18.70 5.24
CA GLU A 236 -3.79 -17.79 6.32
C GLU A 236 -2.94 -18.47 7.42
N SER A 237 -3.03 -19.80 7.57
CA SER A 237 -2.28 -20.56 8.58
C SER A 237 -0.78 -20.66 8.29
N LEU A 238 -0.34 -20.16 7.13
CA LEU A 238 1.04 -20.14 6.70
C LEU A 238 1.59 -18.71 6.80
N GLY A 239 2.22 -18.42 7.94
CA GLY A 239 2.64 -17.09 8.36
C GLY A 239 3.57 -16.32 7.40
N VAL A 240 3.77 -15.04 7.74
CA VAL A 240 4.63 -14.05 7.04
C VAL A 240 6.01 -14.60 6.67
N ASP A 241 6.55 -15.51 7.49
CA ASP A 241 7.88 -16.10 7.31
C ASP A 241 8.01 -16.96 6.05
N LYS A 242 6.92 -17.59 5.56
CA LYS A 242 6.96 -18.34 4.30
C LYS A 242 7.02 -17.44 3.07
N GLY A 243 6.38 -16.26 3.14
CA GLY A 243 6.45 -15.27 2.07
C GLY A 243 7.88 -14.78 1.85
N ARG A 244 8.56 -14.48 2.96
CA ARG A 244 9.96 -14.10 2.96
C ARG A 244 10.86 -15.23 2.48
N SER A 245 10.69 -16.45 2.99
CA SER A 245 11.47 -17.61 2.56
C SER A 245 11.30 -17.94 1.08
N PHE A 246 10.09 -17.79 0.53
CA PHE A 246 9.84 -17.94 -0.90
C PHE A 246 10.60 -16.88 -1.71
N PHE A 247 10.50 -15.62 -1.31
CA PHE A 247 11.18 -14.51 -1.97
C PHE A 247 12.71 -14.69 -1.94
N ASP A 248 13.28 -15.00 -0.77
CA ASP A 248 14.72 -15.19 -0.57
C ASP A 248 15.29 -16.39 -1.36
N LYS A 249 14.47 -17.40 -1.70
CA LYS A 249 14.88 -18.55 -2.52
C LYS A 249 14.94 -18.25 -4.02
N ILE A 250 14.23 -17.21 -4.46
CA ILE A 250 14.11 -16.85 -5.89
C ILE A 250 15.01 -15.66 -6.20
N ILE A 251 15.09 -14.70 -5.29
CA ILE A 251 15.81 -13.45 -5.46
C ILE A 251 17.16 -13.54 -4.77
N GLN A 252 18.24 -13.47 -5.55
CA GLN A 252 19.59 -13.45 -5.02
C GLN A 252 20.00 -12.03 -4.60
N LEU A 253 19.60 -11.01 -5.37
CA LEU A 253 19.87 -9.61 -5.07
C LEU A 253 18.57 -8.77 -5.02
N PRO A 254 18.06 -8.43 -3.82
CA PRO A 254 16.98 -7.47 -3.68
C PRO A 254 17.52 -6.03 -3.79
N PHE A 255 17.13 -5.30 -4.83
CA PHE A 255 17.43 -3.89 -5.02
C PHE A 255 16.18 -3.04 -4.76
N LYS A 256 16.19 -2.24 -3.68
CA LYS A 256 15.09 -1.30 -3.40
C LYS A 256 15.25 0.00 -4.18
N MET A 257 14.16 0.46 -4.78
CA MET A 257 14.10 1.72 -5.50
C MET A 257 14.52 2.88 -4.58
N PRO A 258 15.46 3.74 -5.02
CA PRO A 258 16.03 4.79 -4.18
C PRO A 258 15.14 6.04 -4.15
N VAL A 259 13.84 5.87 -3.93
CA VAL A 259 12.82 6.94 -3.99
C VAL A 259 13.16 8.11 -3.07
N ALA A 260 13.66 7.85 -1.86
CA ALA A 260 14.05 8.89 -0.90
C ALA A 260 15.22 9.77 -1.38
N HIS A 261 15.96 9.35 -2.42
CA HIS A 261 17.07 10.09 -2.99
C HIS A 261 16.70 10.83 -4.27
N TYR A 262 15.45 10.78 -4.70
CA TYR A 262 14.98 11.49 -5.89
C TYR A 262 15.09 12.99 -5.71
N LYS A 263 15.66 13.66 -6.71
CA LYS A 263 15.82 15.12 -6.73
C LYS A 263 14.51 15.80 -7.16
N ILE A 264 13.55 15.90 -6.23
CA ILE A 264 12.25 16.55 -6.47
C ILE A 264 12.42 17.98 -6.97
N GLY A 265 13.41 18.74 -6.48
CA GLY A 265 13.68 20.10 -6.93
C GLY A 265 13.89 20.21 -8.44
N ASN A 266 14.69 19.31 -9.03
CA ASN A 266 14.91 19.26 -10.48
C ASN A 266 13.61 18.99 -11.23
N PHE A 267 12.77 18.09 -10.70
CA PHE A 267 11.49 17.77 -11.29
C PHE A 267 10.54 18.95 -11.27
N ILE A 268 10.44 19.65 -10.15
CA ILE A 268 9.57 20.83 -10.03
C ILE A 268 10.07 21.97 -10.88
N GLN A 269 11.37 22.23 -10.88
CA GLN A 269 11.94 23.27 -11.74
C GLN A 269 11.65 22.98 -13.23
N ALA A 270 11.96 21.77 -13.70
CA ALA A 270 11.69 21.38 -15.08
C ALA A 270 10.19 21.44 -15.40
N ALA A 271 9.32 21.06 -14.46
CA ALA A 271 7.88 21.15 -14.63
C ALA A 271 7.41 22.60 -14.74
N MET A 272 7.84 23.49 -13.85
CA MET A 272 7.44 24.89 -13.84
C MET A 272 7.94 25.65 -15.07
N GLU A 273 9.18 25.38 -15.51
CA GLU A 273 9.73 25.88 -16.78
C GLU A 273 8.87 25.45 -17.98
N GLN A 274 8.46 24.18 -18.04
CA GLN A 274 7.58 23.67 -19.10
C GLN A 274 6.18 24.29 -19.09
N MET A 275 5.73 24.81 -17.94
CA MET A 275 4.46 25.52 -17.78
C MET A 275 4.58 27.02 -18.01
N HIS A 276 5.78 27.54 -18.28
CA HIS A 276 6.07 28.99 -18.35
C HIS A 276 5.70 29.74 -17.06
N LEU A 277 5.75 29.05 -15.91
CA LEU A 277 5.57 29.67 -14.62
C LEU A 277 6.92 30.18 -14.12
N SER A 278 7.06 31.50 -14.01
CA SER A 278 8.19 32.10 -13.32
C SER A 278 8.04 31.82 -11.83
N VAL A 279 8.75 30.81 -11.34
CA VAL A 279 8.82 30.52 -9.90
C VAL A 279 10.10 31.13 -9.39
N ASN A 280 9.98 32.15 -8.53
CA ASN A 280 11.15 32.82 -7.95
C ASN A 280 11.87 31.91 -6.95
N ASP A 281 11.12 31.04 -6.27
CA ASP A 281 11.63 30.03 -5.35
C ASP A 281 10.82 28.72 -5.43
N ALA A 282 11.49 27.62 -5.81
CA ALA A 282 10.87 26.30 -5.89
C ALA A 282 10.75 25.60 -4.52
N ALA A 283 11.44 26.09 -3.49
CA ALA A 283 11.49 25.45 -2.17
C ALA A 283 10.10 25.22 -1.54
N PRO A 284 9.13 26.16 -1.62
CA PRO A 284 7.81 25.92 -1.05
C PRO A 284 7.03 24.80 -1.73
N TYR A 285 7.13 24.68 -3.05
CA TYR A 285 6.50 23.59 -3.82
C TYR A 285 7.14 22.24 -3.50
N VAL A 286 8.47 22.22 -3.33
CA VAL A 286 9.20 21.02 -2.90
C VAL A 286 8.76 20.58 -1.51
N SER A 287 8.63 21.51 -0.57
CA SER A 287 8.16 21.23 0.79
C SER A 287 6.74 20.65 0.78
N LEU A 288 5.81 21.27 0.05
CA LEU A 288 4.44 20.79 -0.10
C LEU A 288 4.39 19.36 -0.66
N ILE A 289 5.20 19.04 -1.67
CA ILE A 289 5.26 17.67 -2.21
C ILE A 289 5.84 16.71 -1.19
N GLN A 290 6.97 17.04 -0.56
CA GLN A 290 7.68 16.14 0.35
C GLN A 290 6.81 15.71 1.53
N THR A 291 5.98 16.61 2.06
CA THR A 291 5.09 16.34 3.19
C THR A 291 3.72 15.79 2.77
N SER A 292 3.36 15.83 1.47
CA SER A 292 2.12 15.27 0.93
C SER A 292 2.37 13.97 0.13
N ILE A 293 2.48 14.08 -1.19
CA ILE A 293 2.64 12.98 -2.16
C ILE A 293 3.98 12.25 -1.98
N GLY A 294 4.97 12.92 -1.40
CA GLY A 294 6.31 12.43 -1.18
C GLY A 294 7.07 12.22 -2.50
N TYR A 295 7.87 11.16 -2.54
CA TYR A 295 8.83 10.91 -3.62
C TYR A 295 8.25 10.04 -4.75
N ASN A 296 6.92 9.87 -4.86
CA ASN A 296 6.31 9.03 -5.89
C ASN A 296 6.19 9.77 -7.24
N PRO A 297 6.95 9.38 -8.29
CA PRO A 297 6.92 10.07 -9.58
C PRO A 297 5.55 10.17 -10.23
N ARG A 298 4.75 9.10 -10.15
CA ARG A 298 3.40 9.09 -10.73
C ARG A 298 2.47 10.04 -10.00
N GLY A 299 2.50 10.03 -8.67
CA GLY A 299 1.74 10.97 -7.84
C GLY A 299 2.08 12.42 -8.20
N MET A 300 3.37 12.74 -8.31
CA MET A 300 3.83 14.09 -8.68
C MET A 300 3.34 14.51 -10.07
N LYS A 301 3.43 13.63 -11.08
CA LYS A 301 2.88 13.89 -12.42
C LYS A 301 1.36 14.13 -12.39
N ARG A 302 0.61 13.35 -11.59
CA ARG A 302 -0.86 13.52 -11.43
C ARG A 302 -1.20 14.87 -10.83
N LEU A 303 -0.50 15.28 -9.77
CA LEU A 303 -0.66 16.60 -9.15
C LEU A 303 -0.43 17.73 -10.17
N LEU A 304 0.68 17.68 -10.89
CA LEU A 304 1.01 18.72 -11.88
C LEU A 304 -0.01 18.78 -13.02
N ASN A 305 -0.55 17.64 -13.45
CA ASN A 305 -1.61 17.60 -14.46
C ASN A 305 -2.91 18.20 -13.94
N ALA A 306 -3.31 17.91 -12.70
CA ALA A 306 -4.48 18.51 -12.07
C ALA A 306 -4.32 20.03 -11.94
N PHE A 307 -3.14 20.47 -11.50
CA PHE A 307 -2.77 21.88 -11.41
C PHE A 307 -2.84 22.60 -12.76
N LEU A 308 -2.22 22.01 -13.79
CA LEU A 308 -2.26 22.52 -15.17
C LEU A 308 -3.67 22.64 -15.73
N LEU A 309 -4.53 21.66 -15.46
CA LEU A 309 -5.91 21.67 -15.92
C LEU A 309 -6.69 22.81 -15.25
N LEU A 310 -6.59 22.94 -13.93
CA LEU A 310 -7.31 23.98 -13.18
C LEU A 310 -6.87 25.39 -13.55
N GLN A 311 -5.57 25.61 -13.76
CA GLN A 311 -5.06 26.89 -14.25
C GLN A 311 -5.64 27.27 -15.62
N ARG A 312 -5.90 26.29 -16.49
CA ARG A 312 -6.47 26.53 -17.82
C ARG A 312 -7.97 26.73 -17.81
N ILE A 313 -8.69 26.00 -16.95
CA ILE A 313 -10.14 26.18 -16.81
C ILE A 313 -10.45 27.61 -16.34
N HIS A 314 -9.59 28.18 -15.50
CA HIS A 314 -9.81 29.47 -14.86
C HIS A 314 -8.87 30.57 -15.39
N SER A 315 -8.37 30.45 -16.62
CA SER A 315 -7.49 31.46 -17.22
C SER A 315 -8.15 32.84 -17.37
N ASP A 316 -9.49 32.90 -17.34
CA ASP A 316 -10.28 34.13 -17.43
C ASP A 316 -10.56 34.79 -16.06
N GLU A 317 -10.33 34.09 -14.94
CA GLU A 317 -10.65 34.56 -13.57
C GLU A 317 -9.45 35.13 -12.77
N GLN A 318 -8.34 35.48 -13.44
CA GLN A 318 -7.15 36.12 -12.84
C GLN A 318 -6.52 35.34 -11.66
N LEU A 319 -6.18 34.06 -11.83
CA LEU A 319 -5.14 33.42 -10.99
C LEU A 319 -3.74 33.93 -11.40
N ASP A 320 -3.54 35.25 -11.41
CA ASP A 320 -2.34 35.88 -11.97
C ASP A 320 -1.20 35.97 -10.94
N GLN A 321 -1.52 35.97 -9.65
CA GLN A 321 -0.51 36.14 -8.61
C GLN A 321 0.20 34.82 -8.26
N GLU A 322 1.52 34.90 -8.04
CA GLU A 322 2.36 33.74 -7.65
C GLU A 322 1.84 33.06 -6.37
N HIS A 323 1.31 33.85 -5.43
CA HIS A 323 0.74 33.35 -4.19
C HIS A 323 -0.52 32.49 -4.40
N GLU A 324 -1.45 32.91 -5.24
CA GLU A 324 -2.68 32.16 -5.53
C GLU A 324 -2.38 30.82 -6.21
N LYS A 325 -1.41 30.80 -7.12
CA LYS A 325 -0.90 29.59 -7.77
C LYS A 325 -0.29 28.63 -6.75
N ARG A 326 0.49 29.15 -5.80
CA ARG A 326 1.07 28.35 -4.71
C ARG A 326 -0.02 27.78 -3.80
N LEU A 327 -1.03 28.58 -3.46
CA LEU A 327 -2.14 28.13 -2.61
C LEU A 327 -3.01 27.07 -3.32
N LEU A 328 -3.32 27.26 -4.61
CA LEU A 328 -3.99 26.22 -5.42
C LEU A 328 -3.19 24.92 -5.43
N PHE A 329 -1.87 25.00 -5.58
CA PHE A 329 -0.99 23.84 -5.53
C PHE A 329 -1.03 23.15 -4.16
N ALA A 330 -1.06 23.92 -3.06
CA ALA A 330 -1.18 23.40 -1.71
C ALA A 330 -2.54 22.72 -1.46
N VAL A 331 -3.63 23.31 -1.96
CA VAL A 331 -4.99 22.72 -1.91
C VAL A 331 -5.06 21.39 -2.66
N LEU A 332 -4.44 21.30 -3.84
CA LEU A 332 -4.35 20.04 -4.58
C LEU A 332 -3.51 18.99 -3.85
N CYS A 333 -2.44 19.40 -3.16
CA CYS A 333 -1.66 18.49 -2.32
C CYS A 333 -2.50 17.94 -1.15
N LEU A 334 -3.29 18.81 -0.50
CA LEU A 334 -4.21 18.45 0.58
C LEU A 334 -5.26 17.47 0.04
N GLN A 335 -5.90 17.79 -1.09
CA GLN A 335 -6.91 16.93 -1.73
C GLN A 335 -6.37 15.53 -2.07
N LEU A 336 -5.16 15.43 -2.63
CA LEU A 336 -4.61 14.16 -3.09
C LEU A 336 -4.00 13.29 -1.98
N SER A 337 -3.60 13.88 -0.85
CA SER A 337 -2.85 13.17 0.21
C SER A 337 -3.60 13.09 1.54
N TYR A 338 -4.54 14.00 1.80
CA TYR A 338 -5.28 14.16 3.05
C TYR A 338 -6.76 14.47 2.74
N GLU A 339 -7.40 13.58 1.97
CA GLU A 339 -8.75 13.75 1.43
C GLU A 339 -9.80 14.07 2.51
N GLU A 340 -9.74 13.41 3.67
CA GLU A 340 -10.67 13.66 4.79
C GLU A 340 -10.55 15.10 5.31
N VAL A 341 -9.33 15.61 5.45
CA VAL A 341 -9.07 16.98 5.89
C VAL A 341 -9.50 17.97 4.81
N TYR A 342 -9.22 17.69 3.54
CA TYR A 342 -9.71 18.49 2.42
C TYR A 342 -11.23 18.60 2.43
N ASN A 343 -11.93 17.47 2.51
CA ASN A 343 -13.39 17.41 2.52
C ASN A 343 -13.98 18.15 3.71
N PHE A 344 -13.36 18.03 4.89
CA PHE A 344 -13.75 18.80 6.07
C PHE A 344 -13.57 20.31 5.86
N VAL A 345 -12.42 20.73 5.34
CA VAL A 345 -12.13 22.15 5.04
C VAL A 345 -13.12 22.72 4.04
N VAL A 346 -13.47 21.97 2.99
CA VAL A 346 -14.49 22.38 2.00
C VAL A 346 -15.88 22.53 2.63
N ARG A 347 -16.30 21.56 3.46
CA ARG A 347 -17.61 21.61 4.15
C ARG A 347 -17.70 22.74 5.17
N SER A 348 -16.58 23.07 5.81
CA SER A 348 -16.46 24.12 6.82
C SER A 348 -16.08 25.49 6.24
N SER A 349 -16.06 25.62 4.90
CA SER A 349 -15.81 26.88 4.20
C SER A 349 -16.77 27.97 4.70
N GLY A 350 -16.26 29.17 5.00
CA GLY A 350 -17.04 30.26 5.64
C GLY A 350 -16.97 30.27 7.17
N GLN A 351 -16.44 29.21 7.80
CA GLN A 351 -16.31 29.09 9.26
C GLN A 351 -14.87 28.88 9.73
N LEU A 352 -13.94 28.69 8.79
CA LEU A 352 -12.53 28.42 9.08
C LEU A 352 -11.91 29.57 9.90
N THR A 353 -10.99 29.22 10.80
CA THR A 353 -10.29 30.17 11.67
C THR A 353 -8.77 30.05 11.49
N PRO A 354 -8.00 31.10 11.78
CA PRO A 354 -6.54 30.99 11.85
C PRO A 354 -6.08 29.93 12.85
N GLU A 355 -6.80 29.80 13.97
CA GLU A 355 -6.45 28.90 15.06
C GLU A 355 -6.59 27.44 14.65
N PHE A 356 -7.66 27.08 13.93
CA PHE A 356 -7.83 25.75 13.33
C PHE A 356 -6.58 25.29 12.56
N PHE A 357 -6.05 26.16 11.69
CA PHE A 357 -4.84 25.84 10.92
C PHE A 357 -3.58 25.82 11.78
N ASN A 358 -3.46 26.70 12.78
CA ASN A 358 -2.33 26.69 13.71
C ASN A 358 -2.26 25.39 14.51
N GLN A 359 -3.39 24.93 15.03
CA GLN A 359 -3.48 23.70 15.83
C GLN A 359 -3.15 22.48 14.98
N LEU A 360 -3.57 22.45 13.71
CA LEU A 360 -3.19 21.41 12.75
C LEU A 360 -1.68 21.35 12.44
N THR A 361 -0.90 22.38 12.79
CA THR A 361 0.56 22.33 12.65
C THR A 361 1.27 21.68 13.85
N GLN A 362 0.54 21.34 14.93
CA GLN A 362 1.12 20.88 16.19
C GLN A 362 0.86 19.38 16.40
N PRO A 363 1.87 18.50 16.28
CA PRO A 363 1.69 17.07 16.52
C PRO A 363 1.13 16.74 17.90
N ALA A 364 1.54 17.50 18.93
CA ALA A 364 1.11 17.28 20.31
C ALA A 364 -0.40 17.52 20.49
N GLN A 365 -0.95 18.56 19.88
CA GLN A 365 -2.39 18.86 19.96
C GLN A 365 -3.21 17.83 19.18
N ILE A 366 -2.73 17.39 18.01
CA ILE A 366 -3.38 16.31 17.25
C ILE A 366 -3.38 15.00 18.05
N LEU A 367 -2.26 14.65 18.69
CA LEU A 367 -2.16 13.44 19.52
C LEU A 367 -3.09 13.52 20.75
N ALA A 368 -3.14 14.67 21.44
CA ALA A 368 -4.03 14.87 22.57
C ALA A 368 -5.49 14.61 22.15
N GLU A 369 -5.92 15.24 21.05
CA GLU A 369 -7.26 15.07 20.50
C GLU A 369 -7.60 13.62 20.10
N LEU A 370 -6.66 12.92 19.45
CA LEU A 370 -6.85 11.51 19.08
C LEU A 370 -6.86 10.55 20.28
N SER A 371 -6.12 10.88 21.34
CA SER A 371 -6.02 10.06 22.55
C SER A 371 -7.24 10.22 23.48
N GLY A 372 -7.96 11.33 23.37
CA GLY A 372 -9.02 11.70 24.30
C GLY A 372 -8.50 11.93 25.73
N GLU A 373 -7.19 12.18 25.88
CA GLU A 373 -6.62 12.71 27.12
C GLU A 373 -6.98 14.20 27.19
N ASP A 374 -7.74 14.59 28.22
CA ASP A 374 -7.85 16.00 28.58
C ASP A 374 -6.42 16.49 28.84
N ALA A 375 -5.99 17.54 28.14
CA ALA A 375 -4.68 18.14 28.35
C ALA A 375 -4.50 18.40 29.86
N ASP A 376 -3.39 17.93 30.45
CA ASP A 376 -3.06 18.20 31.84
C ASP A 376 -3.28 19.70 32.15
N ASP A 377 -3.96 19.98 33.26
CA ASP A 377 -4.54 21.25 33.79
C ASP A 377 -3.64 22.51 33.76
N GLU A 378 -2.46 22.50 33.15
CA GLU A 378 -1.50 23.61 33.20
C GLU A 378 -1.45 24.49 31.94
N THR A 379 -2.17 24.17 30.87
CA THR A 379 -2.39 25.08 29.72
C THR A 379 -3.78 24.88 29.10
N GLU A 380 -4.81 25.54 29.65
CA GLU A 380 -6.11 25.73 28.98
C GLU A 380 -5.93 26.69 27.77
N GLU A 381 -5.32 26.24 26.69
CA GLU A 381 -5.56 26.88 25.39
C GLU A 381 -6.90 26.37 24.86
N GLU A 382 -7.84 27.29 24.62
CA GLU A 382 -9.18 26.98 24.10
C GLU A 382 -9.02 26.30 22.72
N THR A 383 -9.36 25.01 22.65
CA THR A 383 -9.26 24.22 21.41
C THR A 383 -10.28 24.74 20.40
N ASP A 384 -9.88 24.90 19.13
CA ASP A 384 -10.79 25.40 18.11
C ASP A 384 -11.92 24.38 17.88
N PRO A 385 -13.21 24.79 17.86
CA PRO A 385 -14.32 23.86 17.70
C PRO A 385 -14.26 23.04 16.41
N LEU A 386 -13.70 23.59 15.32
CA LEU A 386 -13.53 22.88 14.06
C LEU A 386 -12.38 21.87 14.14
N PHE A 387 -11.34 22.16 14.92
CA PHE A 387 -10.23 21.23 15.15
C PHE A 387 -10.75 19.98 15.87
N HIS A 388 -11.49 20.18 16.97
CA HIS A 388 -12.17 19.10 17.68
C HIS A 388 -13.11 18.32 16.75
N ALA A 389 -13.96 19.02 15.98
CA ALA A 389 -14.93 18.38 15.08
C ALA A 389 -14.28 17.54 13.96
N LEU A 390 -13.10 17.93 13.46
CA LEU A 390 -12.36 17.17 12.46
C LEU A 390 -11.94 15.80 13.00
N PHE A 391 -11.33 15.76 14.18
CA PHE A 391 -10.80 14.52 14.77
C PHE A 391 -11.87 13.62 15.40
N GLN A 392 -13.09 14.14 15.62
CA GLN A 392 -14.26 13.28 15.89
C GLN A 392 -14.67 12.44 14.67
N GLN A 393 -14.33 12.88 13.46
CA GLN A 393 -14.72 12.21 12.21
C GLN A 393 -13.57 11.47 11.55
N TRP A 394 -12.32 11.90 11.80
CA TRP A 394 -11.15 11.42 11.08
C TRP A 394 -10.35 10.36 11.88
N GLU A 395 -10.24 9.16 11.31
CA GLU A 395 -9.47 8.04 11.88
C GLU A 395 -8.00 8.13 11.43
N LEU A 396 -7.07 8.39 12.37
CA LEU A 396 -5.62 8.36 12.15
C LEU A 396 -5.01 7.20 12.94
N ASP A 397 -4.59 6.16 12.22
CA ASP A 397 -4.21 4.87 12.82
C ASP A 397 -2.79 4.80 13.41
N ASP A 398 -1.94 5.83 13.24
CA ASP A 398 -0.55 5.81 13.72
C ASP A 398 0.02 7.23 13.98
N SER A 399 0.78 7.36 15.07
CA SER A 399 1.66 8.49 15.39
C SER A 399 2.56 8.97 14.23
N ALA A 400 2.99 8.07 13.35
CA ALA A 400 3.76 8.43 12.15
C ALA A 400 2.94 9.28 11.17
N ASN A 401 1.63 9.01 11.06
CA ASN A 401 0.72 9.80 10.23
C ASN A 401 0.42 11.17 10.84
N VAL A 402 0.42 11.28 12.18
CA VAL A 402 0.23 12.57 12.89
C VAL A 402 1.34 13.56 12.58
N ASN A 403 2.61 13.14 12.72
CA ASN A 403 3.74 14.02 12.39
C ASN A 403 3.72 14.43 10.92
N ARG A 404 3.38 13.49 10.03
CA ARG A 404 3.34 13.74 8.59
C ARG A 404 2.28 14.78 8.21
N ILE A 405 1.06 14.69 8.77
CA ILE A 405 0.07 15.73 8.51
C ILE A 405 0.48 17.05 9.14
N ALA A 406 0.99 17.08 10.37
CA ALA A 406 1.39 18.32 11.01
C ALA A 406 2.46 19.08 10.19
N ASP A 407 3.46 18.35 9.69
CA ASP A 407 4.49 18.89 8.79
C ASP A 407 3.88 19.42 7.49
N PHE A 408 2.91 18.69 6.90
CA PHE A 408 2.20 19.17 5.72
C PHE A 408 1.39 20.43 6.01
N MET A 409 0.65 20.46 7.11
CA MET A 409 -0.20 21.58 7.49
C MET A 409 0.62 22.81 7.80
N LYS A 410 1.86 22.66 8.29
CA LYS A 410 2.83 23.75 8.37
C LYS A 410 3.17 24.32 6.99
N SER A 411 3.53 23.49 6.03
CA SER A 411 3.80 23.92 4.64
C SER A 411 2.56 24.55 3.97
N PHE A 412 1.37 24.00 4.24
CA PHE A 412 0.09 24.50 3.75
C PHE A 412 -0.23 25.87 4.34
N ARG A 413 -0.10 26.02 5.66
CA ARG A 413 -0.29 27.27 6.38
C ARG A 413 0.66 28.35 5.87
N ASP A 414 1.93 28.00 5.66
CA ASP A 414 2.93 28.92 5.12
C ASP A 414 2.69 29.26 3.63
N ALA A 415 1.94 28.42 2.90
CA ALA A 415 1.46 28.72 1.54
C ALA A 415 0.21 29.61 1.54
N LEU A 416 -0.57 29.58 2.61
CA LEU A 416 -1.78 30.35 2.82
C LEU A 416 -1.51 31.75 3.38
N ALA A 417 -0.56 31.89 4.32
CA ALA A 417 -0.24 33.17 4.93
C ALA A 417 0.45 34.12 3.93
N THR A 418 -0.16 35.27 3.65
CA THR A 418 0.42 36.31 2.78
C THR A 418 1.43 37.21 3.48
N THR A 419 1.40 37.30 4.82
CA THR A 419 2.19 38.25 5.62
C THR A 419 2.88 37.58 6.82
N ASP A 420 4.21 37.60 6.86
CA ASP A 420 5.08 37.23 8.01
C ASP A 420 4.62 35.99 8.82
N GLY A 421 4.12 34.95 8.14
CA GLY A 421 3.72 33.67 8.74
C GLY A 421 2.48 33.73 9.64
N LYS A 422 1.78 34.87 9.71
CA LYS A 422 0.53 35.01 10.46
C LYS A 422 -0.65 34.92 9.51
N LEU A 423 -1.55 34.00 9.81
CA LEU A 423 -2.82 33.86 9.12
C LEU A 423 -3.76 35.03 9.44
N THR A 424 -4.30 35.64 8.40
CA THR A 424 -5.30 36.71 8.48
C THR A 424 -6.65 36.24 7.96
N GLN A 425 -7.70 37.01 8.22
CA GLN A 425 -9.04 36.75 7.67
C GLN A 425 -9.10 36.91 6.15
N ASP A 426 -8.22 37.72 5.56
CA ASP A 426 -8.17 37.88 4.10
C ASP A 426 -7.50 36.68 3.43
N ASP A 427 -6.53 36.04 4.08
CA ASP A 427 -5.95 34.76 3.62
C ASP A 427 -7.03 33.67 3.57
N LEU A 428 -7.89 33.61 4.58
CA LEU A 428 -9.00 32.64 4.64
C LEU A 428 -10.03 32.87 3.53
N LYS A 429 -10.39 34.12 3.23
CA LYS A 429 -11.25 34.42 2.07
C LYS A 429 -10.61 33.99 0.76
N LEU A 430 -9.30 34.18 0.62
CA LEU A 430 -8.58 33.72 -0.57
C LEU A 430 -8.63 32.18 -0.69
N LEU A 431 -8.44 31.47 0.42
CA LEU A 431 -8.60 30.02 0.47
C LEU A 431 -10.01 29.60 0.04
N GLU A 432 -11.05 30.25 0.55
CA GLU A 432 -12.44 29.94 0.16
C GLU A 432 -12.68 30.09 -1.34
N ASN A 433 -12.14 31.16 -1.95
CA ASN A 433 -12.20 31.33 -3.39
C ASN A 433 -11.53 30.14 -4.11
N ILE A 434 -10.31 29.76 -3.68
CA ILE A 434 -9.56 28.66 -4.29
C ILE A 434 -10.22 27.29 -4.07
N LEU A 435 -10.84 27.05 -2.91
CA LEU A 435 -11.56 25.82 -2.62
C LEU A 435 -12.74 25.65 -3.57
N ASN A 436 -13.52 26.71 -3.80
CA ASN A 436 -14.61 26.73 -4.77
C ASN A 436 -14.13 26.38 -6.19
N PHE A 437 -12.93 26.83 -6.58
CA PHE A 437 -12.33 26.49 -7.88
C PHE A 437 -11.88 25.02 -7.93
N SER A 438 -11.23 24.52 -6.87
CA SER A 438 -10.65 23.18 -6.82
C SER A 438 -11.70 22.06 -6.84
N ALA A 439 -12.87 22.31 -6.24
CA ALA A 439 -14.00 21.37 -6.16
C ALA A 439 -14.61 21.00 -7.53
N THR A 440 -14.19 21.64 -8.62
CA THR A 440 -14.60 21.26 -10.00
C THR A 440 -13.92 19.98 -10.50
N THR A 441 -12.89 19.49 -9.81
CA THR A 441 -12.12 18.30 -10.19
C THR A 441 -12.33 17.09 -9.28
N THR A 442 -13.14 17.21 -8.23
CA THR A 442 -13.54 16.09 -7.37
C THR A 442 -14.54 15.19 -8.09
N ALA A 443 -14.31 13.87 -8.03
CA ALA A 443 -15.21 12.86 -8.61
C ALA A 443 -16.44 12.55 -7.73
N GLU A 444 -16.55 13.17 -6.54
CA GLU A 444 -17.66 12.97 -5.59
C GLU A 444 -18.70 14.09 -5.67
N THR A 445 -19.97 13.70 -5.82
CA THR A 445 -21.12 14.57 -6.09
C THR A 445 -21.69 15.34 -4.89
N ASP A 446 -21.08 15.29 -3.69
CA ASP A 446 -21.64 15.95 -2.49
C ASP A 446 -20.73 16.99 -1.81
N ALA A 447 -19.58 17.35 -2.39
CA ALA A 447 -18.66 18.36 -1.86
C ALA A 447 -18.93 19.79 -2.39
N SER A 448 -20.21 20.15 -2.61
CA SER A 448 -20.55 21.55 -2.90
C SER A 448 -20.67 22.35 -1.60
N PRO A 449 -20.18 23.60 -1.52
CA PRO A 449 -20.48 24.48 -0.40
C PRO A 449 -21.99 24.65 -0.30
N SER A 450 -22.59 24.17 0.79
CA SER A 450 -24.04 24.11 0.94
C SER A 450 -24.66 25.51 0.93
N ARG A 451 -25.38 25.85 -0.16
CA ARG A 451 -26.39 26.91 -0.13
C ARG A 451 -27.59 26.42 0.68
N THR A 452 -27.85 27.13 1.77
CA THR A 452 -29.09 27.25 2.55
C THR A 452 -30.25 26.28 2.21
N PHE A 453 -30.60 25.45 3.21
CA PHE A 453 -31.79 24.60 3.22
C PHE A 453 -33.09 25.40 2.97
N ALA A 454 -33.81 25.04 1.91
CA ALA A 454 -35.24 25.28 1.80
C ALA A 454 -35.95 24.00 1.33
N SER A 455 -36.97 23.63 2.10
CA SER A 455 -37.86 22.48 1.93
C SER A 455 -38.59 22.44 0.57
N ASN A 456 -38.64 21.27 -0.07
CA ASN A 456 -39.90 20.55 -0.44
C ASN A 456 -39.69 19.48 -1.54
N GLY A 457 -40.20 18.28 -1.27
CA GLY A 457 -41.21 17.62 -2.11
C GLY A 457 -40.85 16.97 -3.47
N ARG A 458 -40.84 15.63 -3.44
CA ARG A 458 -41.40 14.67 -4.43
C ARG A 458 -40.61 14.26 -5.70
N THR A 459 -40.29 12.95 -5.68
CA THR A 459 -40.47 11.89 -6.70
C THR A 459 -39.81 12.02 -8.09
N GLY A 460 -38.85 11.12 -8.36
CA GLY A 460 -38.43 10.70 -9.70
C GLY A 460 -37.66 9.37 -9.65
N LYS A 461 -38.21 8.31 -10.24
CA LYS A 461 -37.64 6.97 -10.34
C LYS A 461 -36.46 6.94 -11.33
N GLY A 462 -35.36 6.31 -10.90
CA GLY A 462 -34.76 5.20 -11.65
C GLY A 462 -33.43 5.45 -12.35
N ILE A 463 -32.32 5.33 -11.63
CA ILE A 463 -31.08 4.70 -12.12
C ILE A 463 -30.51 3.85 -10.96
N ARG A 464 -30.38 2.53 -11.19
CA ARG A 464 -29.83 1.57 -10.22
C ARG A 464 -28.33 1.82 -10.05
N TYR A 465 -27.94 2.38 -8.91
CA TYR A 465 -26.59 2.20 -8.36
C TYR A 465 -26.67 1.17 -7.23
N LYS A 466 -25.68 0.28 -7.15
CA LYS A 466 -25.46 -0.58 -5.98
C LYS A 466 -25.16 0.35 -4.81
N THR A 467 -26.17 0.71 -4.02
CA THR A 467 -26.00 1.32 -2.72
C THR A 467 -25.19 0.36 -1.86
N GLN A 468 -23.99 0.79 -1.48
CA GLN A 468 -23.42 0.42 -0.18
C GLN A 468 -24.51 0.78 0.83
N HIS A 469 -25.20 -0.23 1.35
CA HIS A 469 -26.10 0.00 2.47
C HIS A 469 -25.19 0.37 3.65
N ASP A 470 -25.12 1.66 3.98
CA ASP A 470 -24.81 2.12 5.33
C ASP A 470 -25.82 1.44 6.26
N LYS A 471 -25.47 0.26 6.77
CA LYS A 471 -26.28 -0.43 7.77
C LYS A 471 -26.13 0.31 9.09
N VAL A 472 -27.25 0.51 9.78
CA VAL A 472 -27.32 1.04 11.14
C VAL A 472 -26.41 0.22 12.05
N ALA A 473 -25.58 0.88 12.84
CA ALA A 473 -24.71 0.21 13.80
C ALA A 473 -25.55 -0.64 14.75
N THR A 474 -25.15 -1.91 14.93
CA THR A 474 -25.92 -2.91 15.67
C THR A 474 -25.09 -3.40 16.85
N TYR A 475 -25.77 -3.74 17.94
CA TYR A 475 -25.14 -4.37 19.10
C TYR A 475 -24.94 -5.86 18.85
N TYR A 476 -23.71 -6.31 19.06
CA TYR A 476 -23.31 -7.71 19.03
C TYR A 476 -22.72 -8.07 20.38
N LYS A 477 -23.11 -9.22 20.94
CA LYS A 477 -22.48 -9.72 22.17
C LYS A 477 -21.07 -10.19 21.90
N ILE A 478 -20.17 -10.03 22.86
CA ILE A 478 -18.76 -10.38 22.70
C ILE A 478 -18.51 -11.85 22.34
N SER A 479 -19.42 -12.77 22.64
CA SER A 479 -19.31 -14.19 22.27
C SER A 479 -19.83 -14.52 20.86
N GLU A 480 -20.47 -13.58 20.16
CA GLU A 480 -21.07 -13.88 18.87
C GLU A 480 -20.01 -14.24 17.80
N PRO A 481 -20.29 -15.22 16.92
CA PRO A 481 -19.35 -15.64 15.89
C PRO A 481 -18.88 -14.49 14.99
N ILE A 482 -19.76 -13.52 14.74
CA ILE A 482 -19.51 -12.27 14.00
C ILE A 482 -18.40 -11.43 14.65
N ILE A 483 -18.18 -11.52 15.95
CA ILE A 483 -17.10 -10.80 16.62
C ILE A 483 -15.81 -11.62 16.58
N SER A 484 -15.93 -12.95 16.63
CA SER A 484 -14.78 -13.85 16.68
C SER A 484 -14.09 -14.07 15.32
N ASN A 485 -14.82 -14.09 14.18
CA ASN A 485 -14.21 -14.40 12.88
C ASN A 485 -15.07 -14.20 11.58
N PRO A 486 -15.48 -12.98 11.14
CA PRO A 486 -16.06 -12.81 9.81
C PRO A 486 -15.13 -12.11 8.80
N PRO A 487 -15.32 -12.35 7.49
CA PRO A 487 -14.63 -11.63 6.43
C PRO A 487 -15.05 -10.16 6.46
N GLY A 488 -14.14 -9.27 6.87
CA GLY A 488 -14.38 -7.82 6.90
C GLY A 488 -14.52 -7.20 8.29
N TRP A 489 -14.36 -7.96 9.38
CA TRP A 489 -14.31 -7.40 10.74
C TRP A 489 -13.22 -6.34 10.90
N ASN A 490 -12.03 -6.59 10.35
CA ASN A 490 -10.90 -5.64 10.36
C ASN A 490 -11.20 -4.32 9.64
N LYS A 491 -12.31 -4.22 8.89
CA LYS A 491 -12.76 -2.98 8.24
C LYS A 491 -14.01 -2.39 8.88
N SER A 492 -14.58 -3.05 9.89
CA SER A 492 -15.84 -2.65 10.53
C SER A 492 -15.59 -1.62 11.62
N LYS A 493 -16.46 -0.61 11.73
CA LYS A 493 -16.31 0.51 12.66
C LYS A 493 -16.95 0.18 14.01
N LEU A 494 -16.16 0.21 15.09
CA LEU A 494 -16.67 0.20 16.46
C LEU A 494 -17.13 1.62 16.81
N GLU A 495 -18.38 1.77 17.28
CA GLU A 495 -18.94 3.08 17.64
C GLU A 495 -19.08 3.26 19.15
N ALA A 496 -19.39 2.18 19.86
CA ALA A 496 -19.58 2.17 21.31
C ALA A 496 -19.44 0.74 21.85
N PHE A 497 -19.32 0.63 23.16
CA PHE A 497 -19.65 -0.61 23.87
C PHE A 497 -20.72 -0.33 24.92
N ARG A 498 -21.48 -1.35 25.29
CA ARG A 498 -22.39 -1.33 26.41
C ARG A 498 -21.96 -2.38 27.42
N LEU A 499 -21.81 -1.95 28.67
CA LEU A 499 -21.51 -2.83 29.79
C LEU A 499 -22.25 -2.35 31.03
N PHE A 500 -22.91 -3.25 31.76
CA PHE A 500 -23.73 -2.91 32.94
C PHE A 500 -24.81 -1.83 32.68
N GLY A 501 -25.36 -1.80 31.46
CA GLY A 501 -26.35 -0.81 31.05
C GLY A 501 -25.78 0.57 30.73
N GLN A 502 -24.46 0.77 30.84
CA GLN A 502 -23.78 2.01 30.45
C GLN A 502 -23.25 1.86 29.02
N GLU A 503 -23.73 2.71 28.12
CA GLU A 503 -23.19 2.87 26.76
C GLU A 503 -22.05 3.88 26.80
N VAL A 504 -20.87 3.46 26.34
CA VAL A 504 -19.66 4.29 26.30
C VAL A 504 -19.21 4.36 24.84
N PRO A 505 -19.20 5.56 24.23
CA PRO A 505 -18.71 5.74 22.87
C PRO A 505 -17.21 5.46 22.83
N VAL A 506 -16.77 4.73 21.80
CA VAL A 506 -15.38 4.36 21.60
C VAL A 506 -15.11 4.22 20.10
N HIS A 507 -13.98 4.76 19.66
CA HIS A 507 -13.57 4.72 18.25
C HIS A 507 -12.38 3.78 18.03
N ILE A 508 -11.68 3.40 19.11
CA ILE A 508 -10.47 2.57 19.07
C ILE A 508 -10.59 1.42 20.06
N TYR A 509 -10.22 0.20 19.64
CA TYR A 509 -10.28 -1.00 20.48
C TYR A 509 -9.40 -0.94 21.73
N SER A 510 -8.23 -0.29 21.68
CA SER A 510 -7.35 -0.10 22.84
C SER A 510 -8.00 0.78 23.90
N VAL A 511 -8.71 1.84 23.48
CA VAL A 511 -9.47 2.72 24.38
C VAL A 511 -10.65 1.96 24.98
N MET A 512 -11.37 1.17 24.18
CA MET A 512 -12.43 0.28 24.68
C MET A 512 -11.91 -0.68 25.75
N LEU A 513 -10.76 -1.31 25.51
CA LEU A 513 -10.12 -2.23 26.44
C LEU A 513 -9.84 -1.55 27.79
N SER A 514 -9.22 -0.37 27.76
CA SER A 514 -8.95 0.41 28.98
C SER A 514 -10.24 0.76 29.73
N ARG A 515 -11.26 1.29 29.02
CA ARG A 515 -12.53 1.72 29.61
C ARG A 515 -13.33 0.56 30.21
N VAL A 516 -13.39 -0.58 29.53
CA VAL A 516 -14.05 -1.79 30.06
C VAL A 516 -13.35 -2.27 31.33
N LEU A 517 -12.02 -2.35 31.32
CA LEU A 517 -11.26 -2.77 32.51
C LEU A 517 -11.41 -1.79 33.67
N ASP A 518 -11.47 -0.50 33.38
CA ASP A 518 -11.70 0.54 34.37
C ASP A 518 -13.08 0.41 35.01
N LEU A 519 -14.13 0.15 34.22
CA LEU A 519 -15.48 -0.13 34.72
C LEU A 519 -15.51 -1.41 35.57
N LEU A 520 -14.84 -2.48 35.13
CA LEU A 520 -14.73 -3.71 35.92
C LEU A 520 -14.02 -3.48 37.26
N TYR A 521 -12.94 -2.68 37.26
CA TYR A 521 -12.24 -2.28 38.47
C TYR A 521 -13.17 -1.51 39.40
N GLN A 522 -13.90 -0.51 38.90
CA GLN A 522 -14.84 0.27 39.71
C GLN A 522 -15.93 -0.59 40.36
N LYS A 523 -16.39 -1.67 39.71
CA LYS A 523 -17.40 -2.58 40.28
C LYS A 523 -16.86 -3.46 41.41
N ASN A 524 -15.64 -3.95 41.29
CA ASN A 524 -15.02 -4.76 42.34
C ASN A 524 -13.49 -4.61 42.37
N PRO A 525 -12.98 -3.53 43.01
CA PRO A 525 -11.55 -3.22 43.01
C PRO A 525 -10.71 -4.33 43.67
N GLN A 526 -11.24 -4.96 44.71
CA GLN A 526 -10.54 -6.01 45.45
C GLN A 526 -10.31 -7.23 44.55
N ARG A 527 -11.37 -7.72 43.90
CA ARG A 527 -11.27 -8.88 43.01
C ARG A 527 -10.38 -8.61 41.80
N PHE A 528 -10.46 -7.42 41.24
CA PHE A 528 -9.61 -7.02 40.11
C PHE A 528 -8.12 -7.08 40.49
N ARG A 529 -7.75 -6.52 41.65
CA ARG A 529 -6.36 -6.54 42.13
C ARG A 529 -5.86 -7.96 42.42
N GLU A 530 -6.70 -8.84 42.96
CA GLU A 530 -6.37 -10.26 43.16
C GLU A 530 -6.00 -10.95 41.84
N ILE A 531 -6.82 -10.75 40.79
CA ILE A 531 -6.59 -11.32 39.47
C ILE A 531 -5.31 -10.74 38.85
N HIS A 532 -5.13 -9.43 38.93
CA HIS A 532 -3.94 -8.74 38.40
C HIS A 532 -2.65 -9.14 39.12
N ALA A 533 -2.71 -9.49 40.41
CA ALA A 533 -1.54 -9.94 41.16
C ALA A 533 -1.03 -11.33 40.71
N ASN A 534 -1.89 -12.14 40.09
CA ASN A 534 -1.52 -13.45 39.53
C ASN A 534 -2.25 -13.72 38.20
N PRO A 535 -1.90 -13.01 37.12
CA PRO A 535 -2.61 -13.09 35.85
C PRO A 535 -2.45 -14.45 35.17
N ALA A 536 -1.35 -15.17 35.46
CA ALA A 536 -1.10 -16.51 34.93
C ALA A 536 -2.14 -17.54 35.39
N ALA A 537 -2.61 -17.45 36.65
CA ALA A 537 -3.64 -18.34 37.18
C ALA A 537 -5.00 -18.19 36.49
N HIS A 538 -5.20 -17.09 35.76
CA HIS A 538 -6.43 -16.75 35.05
C HIS A 538 -6.26 -16.70 33.53
N ASP A 539 -5.10 -17.13 33.01
CA ASP A 539 -4.76 -17.09 31.57
C ASP A 539 -4.85 -15.67 30.96
N LEU A 540 -4.43 -14.68 31.74
CA LEU A 540 -4.45 -13.25 31.43
C LEU A 540 -3.05 -12.65 31.25
N LEU A 541 -2.01 -13.49 31.06
CA LEU A 541 -0.65 -13.02 30.78
C LEU A 541 -0.55 -12.23 29.47
N SER A 542 -1.36 -12.57 28.47
CA SER A 542 -1.45 -11.79 27.22
C SER A 542 -2.04 -10.40 27.43
N LEU A 543 -2.76 -10.17 28.54
CA LEU A 543 -3.41 -8.90 28.86
C LEU A 543 -2.55 -8.05 29.80
N PHE A 544 -1.98 -8.66 30.85
CA PHE A 544 -1.25 -7.96 31.91
C PHE A 544 0.26 -8.25 31.98
N GLY A 545 0.80 -9.08 31.07
CA GLY A 545 2.22 -9.47 31.06
C GLY A 545 3.19 -8.44 30.48
N CYS A 546 2.72 -7.21 30.23
CA CYS A 546 3.48 -6.15 29.60
C CYS A 546 4.57 -5.55 30.50
N LYS A 547 5.66 -5.03 29.91
CA LYS A 547 6.63 -4.19 30.63
C LYS A 547 6.03 -2.79 30.80
N ARG A 548 6.07 -2.24 32.04
CA ARG A 548 5.67 -0.86 32.35
C ARG A 548 6.27 0.15 31.37
N ASN A 549 5.46 1.13 30.93
CA ASN A 549 5.86 2.23 30.03
C ASN A 549 6.41 1.80 28.66
N SER A 550 5.81 0.80 28.01
CA SER A 550 6.12 0.50 26.61
C SER A 550 5.26 1.34 25.66
N SER A 551 5.71 1.56 24.42
CA SER A 551 4.93 2.21 23.35
C SER A 551 3.67 1.43 22.91
N HIS A 552 3.40 0.29 23.56
CA HIS A 552 2.40 -0.70 23.19
C HIS A 552 1.46 -1.07 24.34
N THR A 553 1.34 -0.18 25.33
CA THR A 553 0.45 -0.36 26.48
C THR A 553 -0.54 0.78 26.60
N VAL A 554 -1.76 0.48 27.04
CA VAL A 554 -2.74 1.49 27.48
C VAL A 554 -2.91 1.41 28.99
N ARG A 555 -2.98 2.58 29.65
CA ARG A 555 -3.18 2.65 31.10
C ARG A 555 -4.66 2.55 31.44
N VAL A 556 -4.98 1.82 32.51
CA VAL A 556 -6.33 1.77 33.12
C VAL A 556 -6.38 2.83 34.23
N PRO A 557 -7.15 3.92 34.07
CA PRO A 557 -7.02 5.12 34.91
C PRO A 557 -7.15 4.87 36.42
N ASN A 558 -8.25 4.26 36.87
CA ASN A 558 -8.53 4.07 38.30
C ASN A 558 -7.80 2.87 38.90
N ALA A 559 -7.48 1.87 38.07
CA ALA A 559 -6.74 0.69 38.51
C ALA A 559 -5.23 0.96 38.61
N GLY A 560 -4.70 1.93 37.85
CA GLY A 560 -3.27 2.26 37.81
C GLY A 560 -2.40 1.14 37.23
N VAL A 561 -2.97 0.30 36.36
CA VAL A 561 -2.30 -0.82 35.71
C VAL A 561 -2.18 -0.57 34.21
N ASP A 562 -1.11 -1.10 33.61
CA ASP A 562 -0.89 -1.06 32.16
C ASP A 562 -1.36 -2.37 31.54
N VAL A 563 -1.87 -2.29 30.32
CA VAL A 563 -2.44 -3.42 29.58
C VAL A 563 -1.85 -3.47 28.18
N GLU A 564 -1.44 -4.66 27.73
CA GLU A 564 -0.84 -4.88 26.41
C GLU A 564 -1.88 -4.63 25.30
N VAL A 565 -1.56 -3.75 24.35
CA VAL A 565 -2.43 -3.43 23.20
C VAL A 565 -1.84 -3.82 21.84
N ASN A 566 -0.60 -4.32 21.78
CA ASN A 566 0.02 -4.87 20.57
C ASN A 566 -0.38 -6.35 20.33
N SER A 567 -1.68 -6.58 20.40
CA SER A 567 -2.34 -7.86 20.15
C SER A 567 -3.48 -7.66 19.17
N SER A 568 -3.83 -8.73 18.45
CA SER A 568 -4.94 -8.70 17.49
C SER A 568 -6.26 -8.37 18.19
N CYS A 569 -7.25 -7.82 17.47
CA CYS A 569 -8.58 -7.56 18.04
C CYS A 569 -9.19 -8.81 18.70
N ASN A 570 -8.97 -9.98 18.10
CA ASN A 570 -9.44 -11.26 18.64
C ASN A 570 -8.79 -11.58 19.99
N GLU A 571 -7.48 -11.39 20.14
CA GLU A 571 -6.79 -11.61 21.42
C GLU A 571 -7.27 -10.64 22.51
N LYS A 572 -7.59 -9.40 22.16
CA LYS A 572 -8.16 -8.40 23.09
C LYS A 572 -9.55 -8.82 23.56
N ILE A 573 -10.40 -9.27 22.64
CA ILE A 573 -11.74 -9.79 22.92
C ILE A 573 -11.66 -11.01 23.84
N ILE A 574 -10.79 -11.98 23.53
CA ILE A 574 -10.57 -13.17 24.37
C ILE A 574 -10.07 -12.76 25.76
N GLY A 575 -9.15 -11.80 25.85
CA GLY A 575 -8.66 -11.26 27.11
C GLY A 575 -9.78 -10.65 27.96
N LEU A 576 -10.68 -9.88 27.35
CA LEU A 576 -11.85 -9.29 28.04
C LEU A 576 -12.83 -10.36 28.53
N GLN A 577 -13.13 -11.36 27.70
CA GLN A 577 -14.00 -12.48 28.08
C GLN A 577 -13.44 -13.22 29.30
N LYS A 578 -12.14 -13.52 29.29
CA LYS A 578 -11.44 -14.16 30.42
C LYS A 578 -11.47 -13.28 31.66
N MET A 579 -11.24 -11.98 31.52
CA MET A 579 -11.25 -11.04 32.65
C MET A 579 -12.64 -10.92 33.27
N MET A 580 -13.69 -10.78 32.46
CA MET A 580 -15.07 -10.74 32.93
C MET A 580 -15.43 -12.04 33.68
N THR A 581 -15.05 -13.19 33.12
CA THR A 581 -15.27 -14.50 33.75
C THR A 581 -14.54 -14.61 35.08
N ALA A 582 -13.27 -14.19 35.15
CA ALA A 582 -12.48 -14.22 36.38
C ALA A 582 -13.05 -13.30 37.49
N MET A 583 -13.66 -12.19 37.08
CA MET A 583 -14.38 -11.24 37.92
C MET A 583 -15.79 -11.72 38.34
N GLY A 584 -16.28 -12.83 37.76
CA GLY A 584 -17.59 -13.40 38.07
C GLY A 584 -18.77 -12.83 37.27
N TYR A 585 -18.49 -12.15 36.14
CA TYR A 585 -19.51 -11.62 35.23
C TYR A 585 -19.70 -12.52 34.01
N ASN A 586 -20.89 -12.45 33.41
CA ASN A 586 -21.12 -13.10 32.12
C ASN A 586 -20.48 -12.26 31.01
N PRO A 587 -19.56 -12.81 30.19
CA PRO A 587 -18.94 -12.06 29.10
C PRO A 587 -19.96 -11.39 28.16
N ASP A 588 -21.12 -12.01 27.95
CA ASP A 588 -22.18 -11.50 27.09
C ASP A 588 -22.87 -10.23 27.59
N ASP A 589 -22.60 -9.81 28.83
CA ASP A 589 -23.04 -8.51 29.35
C ASP A 589 -22.26 -7.34 28.70
N LEU A 590 -21.16 -7.65 28.00
CA LEU A 590 -20.43 -6.72 27.14
C LEU A 590 -20.93 -6.83 25.70
N GLU A 591 -21.64 -5.80 25.26
CA GLU A 591 -22.11 -5.67 23.88
C GLU A 591 -21.27 -4.63 23.14
N LEU A 592 -20.86 -4.93 21.91
CA LEU A 592 -20.14 -4.01 21.04
C LEU A 592 -21.09 -3.47 19.97
N LYS A 593 -21.18 -2.15 19.85
CA LYS A 593 -21.94 -1.47 18.80
C LYS A 593 -21.06 -1.34 17.56
N VAL A 594 -21.31 -2.17 16.56
CA VAL A 594 -20.46 -2.28 15.37
C VAL A 594 -21.23 -1.98 14.10
N ARG A 595 -20.61 -1.20 13.23
CA ARG A 595 -21.02 -0.97 11.85
C ARG A 595 -20.16 -1.83 10.92
N LEU A 596 -20.76 -2.87 10.34
CA LEU A 596 -20.06 -3.82 9.48
C LEU A 596 -19.76 -3.21 8.10
N ALA A 597 -18.51 -3.32 7.63
CA ALA A 597 -18.10 -2.76 6.33
C ALA A 597 -18.70 -3.50 5.13
N HIS A 598 -18.86 -4.83 5.22
CA HIS A 598 -19.48 -5.67 4.20
C HIS A 598 -20.19 -6.86 4.85
N TYR A 599 -21.33 -7.26 4.30
CA TYR A 599 -21.94 -8.56 4.55
C TYR A 599 -21.72 -9.42 3.29
N VAL A 600 -21.12 -10.60 3.42
CA VAL A 600 -21.32 -11.66 2.44
C VAL A 600 -22.59 -12.36 2.91
N GLU A 601 -23.66 -12.33 2.11
CA GLU A 601 -24.86 -13.13 2.36
C GLU A 601 -24.55 -14.64 2.41
#